data_AF-A0A7Z9WH15-F1
#
_entry.id   AF-A0A7Z9WH15-F1
#
_cell.length_a   1.000
_cell.length_b   1.000
_cell.length_c   1.000
_cell.angle_alpha   90.00
_cell.angle_beta   90.00
_cell.angle_gamma   90.00
#
_symmetry.space_group_name_H-M   'P 1'
#
loop_
_entity.id
_entity.type
_entity.pdbx_description
1 polymer ?
#
loop_
_entity_poly.entity_id
_entity_poly.type
_entity_poly.pdbx_seq_one_letter_code
_entity_poly.pdbx_strand_id
1 'polypeptide(L)' 'MVVDKKIFKNQDLVLKVSPNVDPQRFDINKYEAFLDALCGEREYQKEAIRVTLRYLLGGQYSSLRDLA' A
#
# COMPACT_ATOMS: atom_id res chain seq x y z
N MET A 1 18.55 35.63 4.99
CA MET A 1 18.23 34.46 4.16
C MET A 1 17.51 33.47 5.07
N VAL A 2 16.20 33.29 4.90
CA VAL A 2 15.45 32.31 5.70
C VAL A 2 15.81 30.93 5.16
N VAL A 3 16.40 30.09 5.99
CA VAL A 3 16.70 28.71 5.63
C VAL A 3 15.37 27.98 5.57
N ASP A 4 15.00 27.47 4.40
CA ASP A 4 13.82 26.65 4.18
C ASP A 4 13.93 25.37 5.02
N LYS A 5 13.32 25.36 6.20
CA LYS A 5 13.42 24.26 7.16
C LYS A 5 12.31 23.25 6.85
N LYS A 6 12.62 22.21 6.06
CA LYS A 6 11.71 21.09 5.86
C LYS A 6 11.63 20.23 7.12
N ILE A 7 10.43 20.07 7.66
CA ILE A 7 10.13 19.15 8.77
C ILE A 7 9.66 17.85 8.15
N PHE A 8 10.37 16.76 8.42
CA PHE A 8 9.96 15.41 8.04
C PHE A 8 9.47 14.68 9.28
N LYS A 9 8.29 14.06 9.21
CA LYS A 9 7.82 13.12 10.21
C LYS A 9 8.42 11.74 9.89
N ASN A 10 8.58 10.88 10.89
CA ASN A 10 9.09 9.52 10.68
C ASN A 10 8.27 8.75 9.62
N GLN A 11 6.96 8.96 9.57
CA GLN A 11 6.05 8.37 8.57
C GLN A 11 6.35 8.79 7.11
N ASP A 12 7.03 9.93 6.91
CA ASP A 12 7.39 10.43 5.59
C ASP A 12 8.63 9.70 5.03
N LEU A 13 9.34 8.97 5.89
CA LEU A 13 10.53 8.19 5.54
C LEU A 13 10.21 6.70 5.29
N VAL A 14 8.95 6.30 5.43
CA VAL A 14 8.50 4.92 5.19
C VAL A 14 8.15 4.76 3.72
N LEU A 15 8.69 3.73 3.08
CA LEU A 15 8.38 3.36 1.70
C LEU A 15 6.88 3.06 1.56
N LYS A 16 6.24 3.56 0.50
CA LYS A 16 4.80 3.42 0.26
C LYS A 16 4.53 2.66 -1.03
N VAL A 17 3.63 1.70 -0.96
CA VAL A 17 3.09 1.01 -2.15
C VAL A 17 2.03 1.91 -2.78
N SER A 18 2.10 2.10 -4.09
CA SER A 18 1.11 2.89 -4.82
C SER A 18 -0.29 2.28 -4.72
N PRO A 19 -1.34 3.07 -4.48
CA PRO A 19 -2.72 2.60 -4.55
C PRO A 19 -3.21 2.46 -6.01
N ASN A 20 -2.51 3.08 -6.97
CA ASN A 20 -2.90 3.07 -8.38
C ASN A 20 -2.39 1.79 -9.06
N VAL A 21 -3.17 0.72 -8.98
CA VAL A 21 -2.88 -0.57 -9.63
C VAL A 21 -3.81 -0.75 -10.83
N ASP A 22 -3.26 -1.26 -11.94
CA ASP A 22 -4.06 -1.61 -13.12
C ASP A 22 -5.07 -2.73 -12.76
N PRO A 23 -6.39 -2.45 -12.78
CA PRO A 23 -7.42 -3.43 -12.43
C PRO A 23 -7.48 -4.62 -13.39
N GLN A 24 -7.00 -4.48 -14.63
CA GLN A 24 -6.90 -5.62 -15.56
C GLN A 24 -5.84 -6.61 -15.11
N ARG A 25 -4.80 -6.14 -14.40
CA ARG A 25 -3.73 -6.97 -13.85
C ARG A 25 -4.06 -7.48 -12.46
N PHE A 26 -4.61 -6.63 -11.60
CA PHE A 26 -5.01 -7.00 -10.25
C PHE A 26 -6.21 -6.16 -9.77
N ASP A 27 -7.36 -6.83 -9.64
CA ASP A 27 -8.59 -6.26 -9.11
C ASP A 27 -8.80 -6.71 -7.66
N ILE A 28 -8.57 -5.79 -6.72
CA ILE A 28 -8.69 -6.05 -5.28
C ILE A 28 -10.14 -6.32 -4.85
N ASN A 29 -11.13 -5.81 -5.59
CA ASN A 29 -12.55 -5.97 -5.24
C ASN A 29 -12.97 -7.44 -5.16
N LYS A 30 -12.29 -8.33 -5.91
CA LYS A 30 -12.50 -9.78 -5.87
C LYS A 30 -12.21 -10.40 -4.49
N TYR A 31 -11.42 -9.71 -3.67
CA TYR A 31 -10.97 -10.20 -2.36
C TYR A 31 -11.70 -9.54 -1.20
N GLU A 32 -12.42 -8.42 -1.40
CA GLU A 32 -13.00 -7.63 -0.31
C GLU A 32 -13.93 -8.44 0.60
N ALA A 33 -14.82 -9.27 0.04
CA ALA A 33 -15.68 -10.14 0.84
C ALA A 33 -14.90 -11.13 1.72
N PHE A 34 -13.74 -11.61 1.24
CA PHE A 34 -12.87 -12.49 2.02
C PHE A 34 -12.13 -11.70 3.10
N LEU A 35 -11.69 -10.47 2.80
CA LEU A 35 -11.04 -9.60 3.79
C LEU A 35 -12.01 -9.22 4.91
N ASP A 36 -13.27 -8.96 4.59
CA ASP A 36 -14.32 -8.70 5.56
C ASP A 36 -14.57 -9.92 6.45
N ALA A 37 -14.73 -11.10 5.86
CA ALA A 37 -14.92 -12.33 6.63
C ALA A 37 -13.72 -12.69 7.52
N LEU A 38 -12.48 -12.46 7.03
CA LEU A 38 -11.25 -12.81 7.74
C LEU A 38 -10.91 -11.82 8.86
N CYS A 39 -11.09 -10.52 8.61
CA CYS A 39 -10.65 -9.47 9.52
C CYS A 39 -11.79 -8.94 10.42
N GLY A 40 -13.06 -9.12 10.02
CA GLY A 40 -14.20 -8.50 10.68
C GLY A 40 -14.05 -6.99 10.74
N GLU A 41 -14.16 -6.41 11.94
CA GLU A 41 -14.03 -4.97 12.19
C GLU A 41 -12.58 -4.45 12.23
N ARG A 42 -11.57 -5.31 12.07
CA ARG A 42 -10.15 -4.92 12.14
C ARG A 42 -9.70 -4.28 10.83
N GLU A 43 -10.07 -3.03 10.59
CA GLU A 43 -9.79 -2.34 9.33
C GLU A 43 -8.29 -2.16 9.06
N TYR A 44 -7.48 -1.95 10.10
CA TYR A 44 -6.02 -1.88 9.96
C TYR A 44 -5.42 -3.16 9.35
N GLN A 45 -6.03 -4.32 9.64
CA GLN A 45 -5.58 -5.61 9.13
C GLN A 45 -5.96 -5.75 7.66
N LYS A 46 -7.17 -5.32 7.28
CA LYS A 46 -7.60 -5.28 5.87
C LYS A 46 -6.68 -4.38 5.06
N GLU A 47 -6.40 -3.17 5.54
CA GLU A 47 -5.50 -2.24 4.87
C GLU A 47 -4.09 -2.81 4.71
N ALA A 48 -3.53 -3.46 5.73
CA ALA A 48 -2.23 -4.11 5.63
C ALA A 48 -2.21 -5.22 4.56
N ILE A 49 -3.28 -6.03 4.49
CA ILE A 49 -3.42 -7.07 3.46
C ILE A 49 -3.56 -6.42 2.08
N ARG A 50 -4.40 -5.38 1.92
CA ARG A 50 -4.58 -4.67 0.64
C ARG A 50 -3.26 -4.13 0.11
N VAL A 51 -2.47 -3.47 0.97
CA VAL A 51 -1.13 -2.97 0.61
C VAL A 51 -0.21 -4.11 0.18
N THR A 52 -0.21 -5.22 0.93
CA THR A 52 0.63 -6.39 0.64
C THR A 52 0.25 -7.02 -0.71
N LEU A 53 -1.04 -7.18 -0.99
CA LEU A 53 -1.52 -7.74 -2.25
C LEU A 53 -1.19 -6.83 -3.44
N ARG A 54 -1.33 -5.50 -3.30
CA ARG A 54 -0.92 -4.55 -4.35
C ARG A 54 0.58 -4.67 -4.66
N TYR A 55 1.41 -4.79 -3.64
CA TYR A 55 2.85 -4.95 -3.82
C TYR A 55 3.21 -6.25 -4.55
N LEU A 56 2.66 -7.38 -4.11
CA LEU A 56 3.01 -8.71 -4.63
C LEU A 56 2.36 -9.01 -5.99
N LEU A 57 1.10 -8.61 -6.17
CA LEU A 57 0.27 -9.03 -7.31
C LEU A 57 0.00 -7.91 -8.32
N GLY A 58 0.15 -6.64 -7.91
CA GLY A 58 -0.04 -5.50 -8.80
C GLY A 58 1.02 -5.40 -9.91
N GLY A 59 2.14 -6.12 -9.76
CA GLY A 59 3.15 -6.28 -10.80
C GLY A 59 3.90 -5.00 -11.19
N GLN A 60 3.80 -3.98 -10.35
CA GLN A 60 4.52 -2.70 -10.49
C GLN A 60 5.95 -2.77 -9.92
N TYR A 61 6.18 -3.69 -8.99
CA TYR A 61 7.44 -3.81 -8.26
C TYR A 61 7.99 -5.21 -8.44
N SER A 62 9.23 -5.29 -8.89
CA SER A 62 10.01 -6.53 -8.97
C SER A 62 10.77 -6.81 -7.68
N SER A 63 11.05 -5.75 -6.90
CA SER A 63 11.77 -5.82 -5.63
C SER A 63 11.40 -4.67 -4.69
N LEU A 64 11.86 -4.74 -3.43
CA LEU A 64 11.67 -3.64 -2.47
C LEU A 64 12.41 -2.35 -2.88
N ARG A 65 13.46 -2.46 -3.71
CA ARG A 65 14.20 -1.28 -4.20
C ARG A 65 13.36 -0.42 -5.12
N ASP A 66 12.36 -1.00 -5.76
CA ASP A 66 11.48 -0.27 -6.68
C ASP A 66 10.47 0.64 -5.95
N LEU A 67 10.45 0.60 -4.61
CA LEU A 67 9.63 1.48 -3.76
C LEU A 67 10.35 2.77 -3.32
N ALA A 68 11.67 2.88 -3.59
CA ALA A 68 12.53 3.96 -3.12
C ALA A 68 12.77 5.06 -4.16
#